data_AF-A0A8F7PYH3-F1
#
_entry.id   AF-A0A8F7PYH3-F1
#
_cell.length_a   1.000
_cell.length_b   1.000
_cell.length_c   1.000
_cell.angle_alpha   90.00
_cell.angle_beta   90.00
_cell.angle_gamma   90.00
#
_symmetry.space_group_name_H-M   'P 1'
#
loop_
_entity.id
_entity.type
_entity.pdbx_description
1 polymer ?
#
loop_
_entity_poly.entity_id
_entity_poly.type
_entity_poly.pdbx_seq_one_letter_code
_entity_poly.pdbx_strand_id
1 'polypeptide(L)'
;MRISTDDGRFGLILTPAGDPWDARFFRFQLIVDSIIMGDSEPCILGSMMLTLQNIARLEDSRLAQPDADPAATLSVLRSDAALNDPSLLGAAESLDHCLVRGYVHGANAIVIGEPAEPPVGTPTPHVAVMPLHDFQAIVTAATHYWEEVQRDARLNTPNR
;
A
#
# COMPACT_ATOMS: atom_id res chain seq x y z
N MET A 1 -8.48 -4.57 -10.90
CA MET A 1 -7.68 -3.51 -11.55
C MET A 1 -6.26 -3.52 -10.98
N ARG A 2 -5.23 -3.47 -11.83
CA ARG A 2 -3.82 -3.30 -11.43
C ARG A 2 -3.34 -1.94 -11.93
N ILE A 3 -2.79 -1.13 -11.05
CA ILE A 3 -2.27 0.22 -11.33
C ILE A 3 -0.87 0.28 -10.75
N SER A 4 0.15 0.49 -11.57
CA SER A 4 1.55 0.41 -11.15
C SER A 4 2.41 1.43 -11.86
N THR A 5 3.62 1.64 -11.34
CA THR A 5 4.71 2.33 -12.04
C THR A 5 5.08 1.57 -13.31
N ASP A 6 5.71 2.26 -14.26
CA ASP A 6 6.14 1.69 -15.55
C ASP A 6 7.15 0.53 -15.37
N ASP A 7 7.99 0.63 -14.35
CA ASP A 7 8.96 -0.42 -13.99
C ASP A 7 8.31 -1.57 -13.19
N GLY A 8 7.04 -1.46 -12.83
CA GLY A 8 6.28 -2.44 -12.08
C GLY A 8 6.71 -2.62 -10.62
N ARG A 9 7.62 -1.77 -10.09
CA ARG A 9 8.16 -1.91 -8.73
C ARG A 9 7.19 -1.46 -7.65
N PHE A 10 6.32 -0.50 -7.95
CA PHE A 10 5.25 -0.09 -7.04
C PHE A 10 3.89 -0.13 -7.71
N GLY A 11 2.84 -0.43 -6.94
CA GLY A 11 1.48 -0.40 -7.45
C GLY A 11 0.44 -0.90 -6.46
N LEU A 12 -0.81 -0.84 -6.89
CA LEU A 12 -1.96 -1.35 -6.17
C LEU A 12 -2.73 -2.33 -7.07
N ILE A 13 -3.26 -3.38 -6.44
CA ILE A 13 -4.21 -4.31 -7.05
C ILE A 13 -5.52 -4.20 -6.26
N LEU A 14 -6.59 -3.82 -6.95
CA LEU A 14 -7.92 -3.65 -6.38
C LEU A 14 -8.90 -4.54 -7.13
N THR A 15 -9.51 -5.50 -6.46
CA THR A 15 -10.51 -6.39 -7.07
C THR A 15 -11.77 -6.37 -6.22
N PRO A 16 -12.95 -6.02 -6.76
CA PRO A 16 -14.21 -6.15 -6.02
C PRO A 16 -14.36 -7.59 -5.49
N ALA A 17 -14.73 -7.74 -4.22
CA ALA A 17 -14.78 -9.07 -3.59
C ALA A 17 -15.83 -9.99 -4.21
N GLY A 18 -16.94 -9.42 -4.70
CA GLY A 18 -18.07 -10.15 -5.27
C GLY A 18 -18.86 -10.94 -4.21
N ASP A 19 -19.84 -11.72 -4.66
CA ASP A 19 -20.70 -12.54 -3.80
C ASP A 19 -19.87 -13.47 -2.87
N PRO A 20 -20.20 -13.60 -1.56
CA PRO A 20 -21.37 -13.06 -0.85
C PRO A 20 -21.19 -11.63 -0.31
N TRP A 21 -20.10 -10.96 -0.67
CA TRP A 21 -19.75 -9.66 -0.12
C TRP A 21 -20.47 -8.53 -0.85
N ASP A 22 -20.87 -7.53 -0.07
CA ASP A 22 -21.35 -6.24 -0.59
C ASP A 22 -20.24 -5.58 -1.42
N ALA A 23 -20.61 -4.76 -2.40
CA ALA A 23 -19.72 -4.00 -3.26
C ALA A 23 -18.78 -3.03 -2.52
N ARG A 24 -18.99 -2.84 -1.22
CA ARG A 24 -18.06 -2.13 -0.35
C ARG A 24 -16.73 -2.86 -0.16
N PHE A 25 -16.72 -4.18 -0.31
CA PHE A 25 -15.56 -5.03 -0.04
C PHE A 25 -14.69 -5.25 -1.28
N PHE A 26 -13.39 -5.19 -1.06
CA PHE A 26 -12.38 -5.40 -2.09
C PHE A 26 -11.29 -6.31 -1.58
N ARG A 27 -10.72 -7.11 -2.47
CA ARG A 27 -9.38 -7.66 -2.27
C ARG A 27 -8.38 -6.58 -2.66
N PHE A 28 -7.48 -6.29 -1.74
CA PHE A 28 -6.49 -5.24 -1.89
C PHE A 28 -5.10 -5.82 -1.68
N GLN A 29 -4.20 -5.49 -2.58
CA GLN A 29 -2.81 -5.90 -2.47
C GLN A 29 -1.93 -4.73 -2.93
N LEU A 30 -0.77 -4.61 -2.29
CA LEU A 30 0.27 -3.67 -2.71
C LEU A 30 1.30 -4.42 -3.56
N ILE A 31 1.96 -3.69 -4.45
CA ILE A 31 3.15 -4.16 -5.14
C ILE A 31 4.31 -3.37 -4.56
N VAL A 32 5.30 -4.04 -4.01
CA VAL A 32 6.52 -3.45 -3.44
C VAL A 32 7.72 -4.23 -3.95
N ASP A 33 8.58 -3.55 -4.71
CA ASP A 33 9.70 -4.15 -5.43
C ASP A 33 9.28 -5.33 -6.33
N SER A 34 8.15 -5.18 -7.03
CA SER A 34 7.53 -6.23 -7.85
C SER A 34 6.99 -7.44 -7.08
N ILE A 35 7.05 -7.43 -5.74
CA ILE A 35 6.45 -8.45 -4.87
C ILE A 35 5.05 -8.01 -4.44
N ILE A 36 4.11 -8.93 -4.49
CA ILE A 36 2.74 -8.70 -4.05
C ILE A 36 2.69 -8.84 -2.52
N MET A 37 2.25 -7.78 -1.85
CA MET A 37 1.98 -7.74 -0.42
C MET A 37 0.48 -7.79 -0.19
N GLY A 38 0.08 -8.61 0.78
CA GLY A 38 -1.30 -8.81 1.16
C GLY A 38 -1.88 -10.11 0.62
N ASP A 39 -2.91 -10.57 1.31
CA ASP A 39 -3.61 -11.81 1.00
C ASP A 39 -4.78 -11.56 0.02
N SER A 40 -5.71 -12.50 0.00
CA SER A 40 -6.88 -12.46 -0.85
C SER A 40 -8.19 -12.24 -0.07
N GLU A 41 -8.09 -11.90 1.21
CA GLU A 41 -9.22 -11.62 2.08
C GLU A 41 -9.87 -10.27 1.71
N PRO A 42 -11.21 -10.21 1.65
CA PRO A 42 -11.92 -8.97 1.43
C PRO A 42 -11.74 -7.97 2.59
N CYS A 43 -11.49 -6.71 2.25
CA CYS A 43 -11.31 -5.61 3.18
C CYS A 43 -12.14 -4.39 2.77
N ILE A 44 -12.35 -3.45 3.70
CA ILE A 44 -12.94 -2.15 3.39
C ILE A 44 -11.81 -1.16 3.09
N LEU A 45 -11.74 -0.70 1.85
CA LEU A 45 -10.61 0.09 1.36
C LEU A 45 -10.52 1.53 1.86
N GLY A 46 -11.61 2.09 2.41
CA GLY A 46 -11.70 3.54 2.66
C GLY A 46 -10.57 4.09 3.54
N SER A 47 -10.27 3.41 4.65
CA SER A 47 -9.19 3.81 5.55
C SER A 47 -7.82 3.71 4.88
N MET A 48 -7.58 2.64 4.13
CA MET A 48 -6.30 2.44 3.42
C MET A 48 -6.09 3.48 2.31
N MET A 49 -7.11 3.80 1.53
CA MET A 49 -7.03 4.85 0.51
C MET A 49 -6.73 6.20 1.16
N LEU A 50 -7.39 6.53 2.28
CA LEU A 50 -7.12 7.76 3.03
C LEU A 50 -5.68 7.80 3.56
N THR A 51 -5.17 6.68 4.11
CA THR A 51 -3.78 6.59 4.59
C THR A 51 -2.78 6.79 3.45
N LEU A 52 -3.01 6.19 2.28
CA LEU A 52 -2.13 6.36 1.12
C LEU A 52 -2.14 7.80 0.58
N GLN A 53 -3.30 8.44 0.55
CA GLN A 53 -3.43 9.84 0.13
C GLN A 53 -2.72 10.80 1.08
N ASN A 54 -2.63 10.44 2.36
CA ASN A 54 -2.05 11.26 3.43
C ASN A 54 -0.78 10.64 4.02
N ILE A 55 -0.01 9.92 3.18
CA ILE A 55 1.23 9.27 3.59
C ILE A 55 2.17 10.28 4.27
N ALA A 56 2.71 9.90 5.43
CA ALA A 56 3.45 10.84 6.26
C ALA A 56 4.78 11.25 5.62
N ARG A 57 5.18 12.50 5.86
CA ARG A 57 6.50 13.00 5.48
C ARG A 57 7.47 12.85 6.65
N LEU A 58 8.55 12.12 6.43
CA LEU A 58 9.61 11.84 7.41
C LEU A 58 10.95 12.29 6.83
N GLU A 59 11.53 13.36 7.39
CA GLU A 59 12.81 13.95 6.94
C GLU A 59 13.99 13.53 7.84
N ASP A 60 13.94 12.31 8.38
CA ASP A 60 15.02 11.76 9.19
C ASP A 60 16.12 11.21 8.26
N SER A 61 17.36 11.66 8.45
CA SER A 61 18.49 11.27 7.59
C SER A 61 18.80 9.77 7.62
N ARG A 62 18.40 9.07 8.68
CA ARG A 62 18.51 7.60 8.78
C ARG A 62 17.59 6.87 7.81
N LEU A 63 16.57 7.56 7.27
CA LEU A 63 15.57 7.02 6.35
C LEU A 63 15.82 7.40 4.87
N ALA A 64 16.91 8.10 4.58
CA ALA A 64 17.16 8.73 3.27
C ALA A 64 17.49 7.75 2.14
N GLN A 65 18.04 6.58 2.45
CA GLN A 65 18.50 5.57 1.46
C GLN A 65 18.01 4.17 1.84
N PRO A 66 16.69 3.93 1.80
CA PRO A 66 16.09 2.67 2.22
C PRO A 66 16.47 1.50 1.32
N ASP A 67 16.86 1.76 0.08
CA ASP A 67 17.29 0.77 -0.92
C ASP A 67 18.71 0.25 -0.69
N ALA A 68 19.58 1.03 -0.04
CA ALA A 68 20.94 0.63 0.28
C ALA A 68 21.00 -0.36 1.46
N ASP A 69 20.16 -0.14 2.48
CA ASP A 69 19.99 -1.05 3.62
C ASP A 69 18.52 -1.04 4.10
N PRO A 70 17.66 -1.85 3.45
CA PRO A 70 16.26 -1.98 3.82
C PRO A 70 16.04 -2.42 5.27
N ALA A 71 16.88 -3.34 5.75
CA ALA A 71 16.78 -3.90 7.09
C ALA A 71 17.11 -2.86 8.17
N ALA A 72 18.16 -2.05 7.96
CA ALA A 72 18.50 -0.96 8.87
C ALA A 72 17.40 0.11 8.92
N THR A 73 16.85 0.50 7.77
CA THR A 73 15.74 1.46 7.71
C THR A 73 14.53 0.95 8.48
N LEU A 74 14.17 -0.32 8.26
CA LEU A 74 13.06 -0.93 8.99
C LEU A 74 13.32 -1.03 10.50
N SER A 75 14.56 -1.31 10.90
CA SER A 75 14.95 -1.30 12.30
C SER A 75 14.77 0.09 12.92
N VAL A 76 15.14 1.15 12.22
CA VAL A 76 14.93 2.54 12.69
C VAL A 76 13.44 2.81 12.89
N LEU A 77 12.62 2.53 11.86
CA LEU A 77 11.16 2.71 11.93
C LEU A 77 10.55 1.93 13.09
N ARG A 78 11.00 0.71 13.38
CA ARG A 78 10.46 -0.11 14.48
C ARG A 78 10.89 0.40 15.87
N SER A 79 12.10 0.93 15.98
CA SER A 79 12.70 1.30 17.27
C SER A 79 12.32 2.70 17.75
N ASP A 80 11.91 3.59 16.84
CA ASP A 80 11.61 4.99 17.11
C ASP A 80 10.10 5.25 16.94
N ALA A 81 9.38 5.36 18.06
CA ALA A 81 7.93 5.52 18.05
C ALA A 81 7.46 6.76 17.28
N ALA A 82 8.25 7.84 17.25
CA ALA A 82 7.91 9.06 16.52
C ALA A 82 7.95 8.86 14.99
N LEU A 83 8.72 7.87 14.52
CA LEU A 83 8.80 7.50 13.11
C LEU A 83 7.89 6.31 12.76
N ASN A 84 7.71 5.38 13.69
CA ASN A 84 6.92 4.16 13.48
C ASN A 84 5.48 4.51 13.10
N ASP A 85 4.76 5.18 13.99
CA ASP A 85 3.31 5.35 13.89
C ASP A 85 2.89 6.12 12.63
N PRO A 86 3.57 7.24 12.25
CA PRO A 86 3.25 7.93 11.00
C PRO A 86 3.55 7.13 9.73
N SER A 87 4.49 6.18 9.80
CA SER A 87 4.88 5.36 8.64
C SER A 87 4.01 4.11 8.44
N LEU A 88 3.07 3.83 9.35
CA LEU A 88 2.24 2.62 9.28
C LEU A 88 1.28 2.66 8.09
N LEU A 89 1.35 1.61 7.26
CA LEU A 89 0.35 1.31 6.23
C LEU A 89 -0.41 0.04 6.65
N GLY A 90 -1.22 0.14 7.72
CA GLY A 90 -1.83 -1.02 8.38
C GLY A 90 -3.35 -0.91 8.58
N ALA A 91 -4.05 -0.31 7.61
CA ALA A 91 -5.48 -0.03 7.76
C ALA A 91 -6.41 -0.93 6.93
N ALA A 92 -5.87 -1.83 6.10
CA ALA A 92 -6.64 -2.81 5.34
C ALA A 92 -6.38 -4.21 5.90
N GLU A 93 -7.46 -4.95 6.18
CA GLU A 93 -7.38 -6.31 6.73
C GLU A 93 -6.55 -7.25 5.84
N SER A 94 -6.58 -7.04 4.52
CA SER A 94 -5.79 -7.78 3.54
C SER A 94 -4.27 -7.64 3.69
N LEU A 95 -3.79 -6.68 4.51
CA LEU A 95 -2.39 -6.52 4.84
C LEU A 95 -2.02 -7.05 6.22
N ASP A 96 -2.94 -7.65 6.99
CA ASP A 96 -2.71 -8.03 8.40
C ASP A 96 -1.56 -9.02 8.59
N HIS A 97 -1.30 -9.86 7.58
CA HIS A 97 -0.20 -10.81 7.58
C HIS A 97 1.12 -10.22 7.07
N CYS A 98 1.10 -9.02 6.50
CA CYS A 98 2.26 -8.35 5.94
C CYS A 98 2.73 -7.23 6.85
N LEU A 99 4.04 -7.01 6.90
CA LEU A 99 4.54 -5.76 7.43
C LEU A 99 4.67 -4.77 6.29
N VAL A 100 3.90 -3.69 6.33
CA VAL A 100 4.04 -2.60 5.36
C VAL A 100 4.28 -1.27 6.08
N ARG A 101 5.23 -0.52 5.56
CA ARG A 101 5.54 0.86 5.97
C ARG A 101 5.63 1.75 4.74
N GLY A 102 5.23 2.99 4.88
CA GLY A 102 5.33 3.97 3.81
C GLY A 102 5.49 5.38 4.33
N TYR A 103 6.36 6.15 3.69
CA TYR A 103 6.62 7.54 4.03
C TYR A 103 7.15 8.30 2.82
N VAL A 104 7.15 9.62 2.92
CA VAL A 104 7.79 10.54 1.97
C VAL A 104 9.07 11.08 2.59
N HIS A 105 10.16 11.01 1.85
CA HIS A 105 11.44 11.62 2.23
C HIS A 105 11.97 12.44 1.04
N GLY A 106 12.17 13.75 1.23
CA GLY A 106 12.56 14.63 0.12
C GLY A 106 11.50 14.67 -0.99
N ALA A 107 11.88 14.29 -2.21
CA ALA A 107 10.98 14.26 -3.38
C ALA A 107 10.40 12.86 -3.68
N ASN A 108 10.73 11.86 -2.85
CA ASN A 108 10.41 10.47 -3.12
C ASN A 108 9.37 9.95 -2.13
N ALA A 109 8.45 9.13 -2.63
CA ALA A 109 7.68 8.21 -1.82
C ALA A 109 8.46 6.89 -1.68
N ILE A 110 8.46 6.35 -0.48
CA ILE A 110 9.16 5.12 -0.11
C ILE A 110 8.12 4.18 0.50
N VAL A 111 8.09 2.94 0.01
CA VAL A 111 7.27 1.88 0.57
C VAL A 111 8.17 0.67 0.84
N ILE A 112 8.11 0.17 2.07
CA ILE A 112 8.88 -0.98 2.54
C ILE A 112 7.88 -2.07 2.92
N GLY A 113 8.12 -3.29 2.45
CA GLY A 113 7.23 -4.42 2.68
C GLY A 113 7.98 -5.71 3.03
N GLU A 114 7.48 -6.43 4.02
CA GLU A 114 7.81 -7.84 4.27
C GLU A 114 6.53 -8.66 4.09
N PRO A 115 6.46 -9.55 3.10
CA PRO A 115 5.32 -10.46 2.95
C PRO A 115 5.35 -11.49 4.09
N ALA A 116 4.19 -12.00 4.47
CA ALA A 116 4.05 -13.05 5.48
C ALA A 116 4.88 -14.31 5.11
N GLU A 117 4.79 -14.67 3.83
CA GLU A 117 5.46 -15.82 3.23
C GLU A 117 6.29 -15.31 2.04
N PRO A 118 7.57 -14.95 2.27
CA PRO A 118 8.42 -14.48 1.19
C PRO A 118 8.71 -15.60 0.19
N PRO A 119 8.79 -15.29 -1.11
CA PRO A 119 9.26 -16.24 -2.10
C PRO A 119 10.62 -16.83 -1.72
N VAL A 120 10.82 -18.11 -2.01
CA VAL A 120 12.07 -18.79 -1.66
C VAL A 120 13.25 -18.10 -2.36
N GLY A 121 14.25 -17.70 -1.59
CA GLY A 121 15.47 -17.08 -2.09
C GLY A 121 15.40 -15.58 -2.36
N THR A 122 14.29 -14.91 -2.00
CA THR A 122 14.22 -13.44 -2.08
C THR A 122 14.65 -12.78 -0.77
N PRO A 123 15.55 -11.78 -0.81
CA PRO A 123 15.90 -11.01 0.38
C PRO A 123 14.73 -10.15 0.83
N THR A 124 14.53 -10.06 2.14
CA THR A 124 13.56 -9.18 2.80
C THR A 124 14.28 -8.19 3.71
N PRO A 125 13.76 -6.97 3.93
CA PRO A 125 12.53 -6.42 3.35
C PRO A 125 12.69 -5.95 1.90
N HIS A 126 11.57 -5.86 1.19
CA HIS A 126 11.46 -5.29 -0.15
C HIS A 126 11.21 -3.79 -0.08
N VAL A 127 11.78 -3.04 -1.02
CA VAL A 127 11.67 -1.57 -1.04
C VAL A 127 11.31 -1.09 -2.44
N ALA A 128 10.25 -0.30 -2.52
CA ALA A 128 9.95 0.52 -3.67
C ALA A 128 10.23 1.99 -3.34
N VAL A 129 11.10 2.62 -4.13
CA VAL A 129 11.37 4.05 -4.09
C VAL A 129 10.93 4.64 -5.42
N MET A 130 10.12 5.69 -5.38
CA MET A 130 9.61 6.34 -6.57
C MET A 130 9.47 7.85 -6.35
N PRO A 131 9.44 8.67 -7.41
CA PRO A 131 9.03 10.06 -7.30
C PRO A 131 7.65 10.19 -6.65
N LEU A 132 7.48 11.19 -5.79
CA LEU A 132 6.21 11.41 -5.08
C LEU A 132 5.03 11.61 -6.05
N HIS A 133 5.26 12.26 -7.19
CA HIS A 133 4.21 12.49 -8.18
C HIS A 133 3.71 11.19 -8.83
N ASP A 134 4.58 10.20 -9.04
CA ASP A 134 4.19 8.89 -9.58
C ASP A 134 3.36 8.11 -8.57
N PHE A 135 3.79 8.12 -7.30
CA PHE A 135 3.01 7.54 -6.20
C PHE A 135 1.62 8.17 -6.12
N GLN A 136 1.53 9.50 -6.15
CA GLN A 136 0.26 10.22 -6.10
C GLN A 136 -0.64 9.92 -7.30
N ALA A 137 -0.08 9.80 -8.51
CA ALA A 137 -0.82 9.44 -9.70
C ALA A 137 -1.46 8.04 -9.57
N ILE A 138 -0.69 7.07 -9.07
CA ILE A 138 -1.15 5.70 -8.82
C ILE A 138 -2.26 5.66 -7.76
N VAL A 139 -2.06 6.34 -6.62
CA VAL A 139 -3.07 6.40 -5.54
C VAL A 139 -4.35 7.11 -6.00
N THR A 140 -4.23 8.18 -6.79
CA THR A 140 -5.37 8.91 -7.36
C THR A 140 -6.16 8.01 -8.31
N ALA A 141 -5.49 7.32 -9.23
CA ALA A 141 -6.15 6.40 -10.15
C ALA A 141 -6.84 5.23 -9.41
N ALA A 142 -6.20 4.69 -8.35
CA ALA A 142 -6.81 3.65 -7.51
C ALA A 142 -8.05 4.16 -6.77
N THR A 143 -7.99 5.38 -6.23
CA THR A 143 -9.12 6.03 -5.56
C THR A 143 -10.28 6.20 -6.54
N HIS A 144 -10.04 6.74 -7.73
CA HIS A 144 -11.09 6.93 -8.74
C HIS A 144 -11.75 5.62 -9.14
N TYR A 145 -10.96 4.56 -9.37
CA TYR A 145 -11.51 3.24 -9.67
C TYR A 145 -12.38 2.70 -8.54
N TRP A 146 -11.91 2.81 -7.29
CA TRP A 146 -12.68 2.39 -6.12
C TRP A 146 -14.00 3.17 -6.01
N GLU A 147 -13.97 4.49 -6.13
CA GLU A 147 -15.17 5.33 -6.07
C GLU A 147 -16.18 5.05 -7.20
N GLU A 148 -15.69 4.76 -8.41
CA GLU A 148 -16.53 4.38 -9.55
C GLU A 148 -17.30 3.10 -9.27
N VAL A 149 -16.61 2.05 -8.83
CA VAL A 149 -17.25 0.76 -8.48
C VAL A 149 -18.27 0.94 -7.35
N GLN A 150 -17.96 1.74 -6.32
CA GLN A 150 -18.89 2.02 -5.22
C GLN A 150 -20.14 2.77 -5.71
N ARG A 151 -19.98 3.71 -6.63
CA ARG A 151 -21.09 4.47 -7.22
C ARG A 151 -22.00 3.56 -8.02
N ASP A 152 -21.44 2.73 -8.88
CA ASP A 152 -22.20 1.81 -9.73
C ASP A 152 -22.98 0.80 -8.89
N ALA A 153 -22.39 0.30 -7.81
CA ALA A 153 -23.09 -0.57 -6.89
C ALA A 153 -24.30 0.11 -6.23
N ARG A 154 -24.13 1.35 -5.75
CA ARG A 154 -25.24 2.12 -5.14
C ARG A 154 -26.40 2.36 -6.10
N LEU A 155 -26.09 2.58 -7.38
CA LEU A 155 -27.11 2.78 -8.42
C LEU A 155 -27.85 1.49 -8.80
N ASN A 156 -27.19 0.34 -8.64
CA ASN A 156 -27.73 -0.97 -9.02
C ASN A 156 -28.41 -1.73 -7.87
N THR A 157 -28.36 -1.22 -6.63
CA THR A 157 -29.14 -1.78 -5.52
C THR A 157 -30.59 -1.27 -5.59
N PRO A 158 -31.59 -2.10 -5.92
CA PRO A 158 -32.98 -1.65 -5.93
C PRO A 158 -33.39 -1.27 -4.50
N ASN A 159 -34.00 -0.09 -4.34
CA ASN A 159 -34.61 0.36 -3.10
C ASN A 159 -35.50 -0.77 -2.54
N ARG A 160 -35.04 -1.43 -1.48
CA ARG A 160 -35.84 -2.36 -0.68
C ARG A 160 -36.49 -1.64 0.47
#